data_AF-W1YGZ6-F1
#
_entry.id   AF-W1YGZ6-F1
#
_cell.length_a   1.000
_cell.length_b   1.000
_cell.length_c   1.000
_cell.angle_alpha   90.00
_cell.angle_beta   90.00
_cell.angle_gamma   90.00
#
_symmetry.space_group_name_H-M   'P 1'
#
loop_
_entity.id
_entity.type
_entity.pdbx_description
1 polymer ?
#
loop_
_entity_poly.entity_id
_entity_poly.type
_entity_poly.pdbx_seq_one_letter_code
_entity_poly.pdbx_strand_id
1 'polypeptide(L)' 'LILEELLAHNLSMLALRAGAQRFHAQPLSANDALKNKLLAALPFKQTGAQARVAAEIERDMALDVPMMRLVQGDVG' A
#
# COMPACT_ATOMS: atom_id res chain seq x y z
N LEU A 1 27.83 14.54 10.96
CA LEU A 1 26.50 14.89 11.50
C LEU A 1 25.34 14.57 10.56
N ILE A 2 24.98 15.38 9.56
CA ILE A 2 23.75 15.15 8.74
C ILE A 2 23.74 13.77 8.04
N LEU A 3 24.88 13.33 7.49
CA LEU A 3 24.97 12.03 6.82
C LEU A 3 24.78 10.86 7.79
N GLU A 4 25.31 10.98 9.01
CA GLU A 4 25.18 9.95 10.05
C GLU A 4 23.73 9.87 10.55
N GLU A 5 23.04 11.00 10.68
CA GLU A 5 21.62 11.04 11.06
C GLU A 5 20.72 10.44 9.97
N LEU A 6 20.96 10.78 8.70
CA LEU A 6 20.23 10.18 7.57
C LEU A 6 20.48 8.67 7.48
N LEU A 7 21.71 8.22 7.73
CA LEU A 7 22.04 6.80 7.75
C LEU A 7 21.33 6.08 8.90
N ALA A 8 21.40 6.62 10.12
CA ALA A 8 20.75 6.06 11.29
C ALA A 8 19.22 5.99 11.11
N HIS A 9 18.61 7.02 10.51
CA HIS A 9 17.19 7.04 10.19
C HIS A 9 16.82 5.96 9.18
N ASN A 10 17.57 5.83 8.07
CA ASN A 10 17.32 4.80 7.06
C ASN A 10 17.46 3.39 7.63
N LEU A 11 18.49 3.14 8.45
CA LEU A 11 18.66 1.85 9.14
C LEU A 11 17.50 1.55 10.08
N SER A 12 16.99 2.56 10.80
CA SER A 12 15.83 2.40 11.67
C SER A 12 14.58 2.03 10.86
N MET A 13 14.35 2.67 9.72
CA MET A 13 13.24 2.34 8.81
C MET A 13 13.35 0.91 8.24
N LEU A 14 14.56 0.48 7.87
CA LEU A 14 14.80 -0.89 7.43
C LEU A 14 14.54 -1.92 8.53
N ALA A 15 14.96 -1.63 9.77
CA ALA A 15 14.71 -2.49 10.92
C ALA A 15 13.21 -2.61 11.23
N LEU A 16 12.46 -1.50 11.17
CA LEU A 16 11.00 -1.50 11.31
C LEU A 16 10.34 -2.35 10.22
N ARG A 17 10.78 -2.22 8.97
CA ARG A 17 10.25 -2.99 7.85
C ARG A 17 10.52 -4.48 7.99
N ALA A 18 11.74 -4.86 8.39
CA ALA A 18 12.09 -6.24 8.66
C ALA A 18 11.31 -6.81 9.85
N GLY A 19 11.01 -5.99 10.87
CA GLY A 19 10.14 -6.37 11.98
C GLY A 19 8.70 -6.61 11.54
N ALA A 20 8.14 -5.72 10.71
CA ALA A 20 6.78 -5.84 10.17
C ALA A 20 6.59 -7.12 9.34
N GLN A 21 7.61 -7.52 8.55
CA GLN A 21 7.59 -8.74 7.75
C GLN A 21 7.60 -10.04 8.56
N ARG A 22 7.90 -9.99 9.88
CA ARG A 22 7.84 -11.18 10.75
C ARG A 22 6.40 -11.53 11.15
N PHE A 23 5.48 -10.57 11.07
CA PHE A 23 4.09 -10.84 11.34
C PHE A 23 3.46 -11.49 10.12
N HIS A 24 2.64 -12.51 10.36
CA HIS A 24 1.83 -13.12 9.32
C HIS A 24 0.54 -12.31 9.17
N ALA A 25 0.19 -11.93 7.95
CA ALA A 25 -1.10 -11.36 7.59
C ALA A 25 -1.92 -12.40 6.84
N GLN A 26 -3.25 -12.36 6.99
CA GLN A 26 -4.12 -13.22 6.18
C GLN A 26 -4.20 -12.64 4.77
N PRO A 27 -3.74 -13.37 3.72
CA PRO A 27 -3.84 -12.89 2.35
C PRO A 27 -5.30 -12.65 1.96
N LEU A 28 -5.57 -11.50 1.35
CA LEU A 28 -6.87 -11.20 0.77
C LEU A 28 -6.82 -11.49 -0.73
N SER A 29 -7.45 -12.59 -1.14
CA SER A 29 -7.62 -12.90 -2.57
C SER A 29 -8.48 -11.83 -3.24
N ALA A 30 -8.09 -11.42 -4.45
CA ALA A 30 -8.86 -10.46 -5.23
C ALA A 30 -10.29 -10.96 -5.49
N ASN A 31 -11.28 -10.26 -4.96
CA ASN A 31 -12.68 -10.43 -5.32
C ASN A 31 -13.18 -9.14 -5.98
N ASP A 32 -13.17 -9.14 -7.31
CA ASP A 32 -13.48 -7.95 -8.08
C ASP A 32 -14.99 -7.66 -8.15
N ALA A 33 -15.87 -8.54 -7.66
CA ALA A 33 -17.31 -8.35 -7.79
C ALA A 33 -17.80 -7.07 -7.08
N LEU A 34 -17.41 -6.90 -5.81
CA LEU A 34 -17.79 -5.70 -5.03
C LEU A 34 -17.06 -4.45 -5.53
N LYS A 35 -15.78 -4.60 -5.91
CA LYS A 35 -14.98 -3.52 -6.48
C LYS A 35 -15.61 -2.98 -7.77
N ASN A 36 -15.94 -3.86 -8.71
CA ASN A 36 -16.55 -3.49 -9.99
C ASN A 36 -17.93 -2.87 -9.79
N LYS A 37 -18.73 -3.37 -8.84
CA LYS A 37 -20.02 -2.78 -8.48
C LYS A 37 -19.86 -1.36 -7.94
N LEU A 38 -18.87 -1.12 -7.06
CA LEU A 38 -18.57 0.21 -6.54
C LEU A 38 -18.12 1.15 -7.67
N LEU A 39 -17.16 0.72 -8.49
CA LEU A 39 -16.64 1.52 -9.60
C LEU A 39 -17.73 1.90 -10.60
N ALA A 40 -18.66 0.99 -10.90
CA ALA A 40 -19.80 1.27 -11.78
C ALA A 40 -20.80 2.26 -11.18
N ALA A 41 -20.85 2.40 -9.85
CA ALA A 41 -21.76 3.32 -9.17
C ALA A 41 -21.19 4.74 -9.00
N LEU A 42 -19.90 4.96 -9.26
CA LEU A 42 -19.28 6.28 -9.12
C LEU A 42 -19.68 7.20 -10.28
N PRO A 43 -20.00 8.49 -10.01
CA PRO A 43 -20.36 9.46 -11.04
C PRO A 43 -19.15 9.99 -11.85
N PHE A 44 -17.97 9.39 -11.65
CA PHE A 44 -16.73 9.76 -12.30
C PHE A 44 -15.88 8.51 -12.56
N LYS A 45 -14.92 8.64 -13.48
CA LYS A 45 -13.92 7.60 -13.71
C LYS A 45 -12.70 7.84 -12.82
N GLN A 46 -12.09 6.76 -12.36
CA GLN A 46 -10.81 6.85 -11.67
C GLN A 46 -9.76 7.49 -12.57
N THR A 47 -8.91 8.33 -11.98
CA THR A 47 -7.70 8.79 -12.66
C THR A 47 -6.73 7.63 -12.85
N GLY A 48 -5.79 7.76 -13.80
CA GLY A 48 -4.75 6.74 -13.97
C GLY A 48 -3.92 6.50 -12.70
N ALA A 49 -3.72 7.54 -11.89
CA ALA A 49 -3.04 7.43 -10.60
C ALA A 49 -3.86 6.61 -9.59
N GLN A 50 -5.16 6.88 -9.48
CA GLN A 50 -6.07 6.12 -8.59
C GLN A 50 -6.13 4.64 -8.97
N ALA A 51 -6.26 4.33 -10.27
CA ALA A 51 -6.28 2.96 -10.76
C ALA A 51 -4.96 2.21 -10.47
N ARG A 52 -3.81 2.87 -10.68
CA ARG A 52 -2.49 2.31 -10.39
C ARG A 52 -2.32 2.01 -8.89
N VAL A 53 -2.66 2.96 -8.02
CA VAL A 53 -2.53 2.80 -6.56
C VAL A 53 -3.46 1.71 -6.04
N ALA A 54 -4.69 1.62 -6.55
CA ALA A 54 -5.61 0.54 -6.19
C ALA A 54 -5.00 -0.85 -6.54
N ALA A 55 -4.44 -1.00 -7.75
CA ALA A 55 -3.80 -2.26 -8.15
C ALA A 55 -2.54 -2.57 -7.33
N GLU A 56 -1.78 -1.57 -6.88
CA GLU A 56 -0.65 -1.75 -5.97
C GLU A 56 -1.09 -2.24 -4.59
N ILE A 57 -2.16 -1.66 -4.03
CA ILE A 57 -2.74 -2.09 -2.76
C ILE A 57 -3.25 -3.53 -2.86
N GLU A 58 -3.98 -3.86 -3.92
CA GLU A 58 -4.48 -5.24 -4.14
C GLU A 58 -3.35 -6.26 -4.20
N ARG A 59 -2.24 -5.92 -4.87
CA ARG A 59 -1.05 -6.78 -4.90
C ARG A 59 -0.42 -6.96 -3.53
N ASP A 60 -0.29 -5.88 -2.76
CA ASP A 60 0.31 -5.94 -1.43
C ASP A 60 -0.59 -6.72 -0.45
N MET A 61 -1.92 -6.56 -0.54
CA MET A 61 -2.91 -7.28 0.28
C MET A 61 -3.02 -8.77 -0.03
N ALA A 62 -2.56 -9.21 -1.22
CA ALA A 62 -2.52 -10.62 -1.60
C ALA A 62 -1.33 -11.37 -0.99
N LEU A 63 -0.41 -10.68 -0.31
CA LEU A 63 0.74 -11.29 0.36
C LEU A 63 0.38 -11.76 1.77
N ASP A 64 1.18 -12.68 2.31
CA ASP A 64 1.11 -13.21 3.68
C ASP A 64 1.84 -12.33 4.71
N VAL A 65 2.25 -11.12 4.31
CA VAL A 65 2.88 -10.12 5.16
C VAL A 65 2.03 -8.84 5.21
N PRO A 66 2.06 -8.07 6.32
CA PRO A 66 1.32 -6.83 6.44
C PRO A 66 1.63 -5.83 5.31
N MET A 67 0.60 -5.26 4.70
CA MET A 67 0.76 -4.14 3.78
C MET A 67 1.22 -2.88 4.54
N MET A 68 2.40 -2.37 4.19
CA MET A 68 3.02 -1.19 4.83
C MET A 68 3.05 0.04 3.90
N ARG A 69 2.12 0.12 2.94
CA ARG A 69 2.06 1.20 1.96
C ARG A 69 1.46 2.47 2.56
N LEU A 70 2.13 3.59 2.37
CA LEU A 70 1.56 4.91 2.58
C LEU A 70 0.88 5.38 1.28
N VAL A 71 -0.44 5.58 1.33
CA VAL A 71 -1.19 6.15 0.21
C VAL A 71 -1.18 7.67 0.35
N GLN A 72 -0.55 8.36 -0.61
CA GLN A 72 -0.49 9.82 -0.63
C GLN A 72 -1.14 10.35 -1.90
N GLY A 73 -1.86 11.45 -1.76
CA GLY A 73 -2.39 12.26 -2.83
C GLY A 73 -2.65 13.67 -2.32
N ASP A 74 -2.59 14.66 -3.19
CA ASP A 74 -3.04 16.00 -2.86
C ASP A 74 -4.57 16.00 -2.67
N VAL A 75 -5.08 16.90 -1.83
CA VAL A 75 -6.53 17.11 -1.66
C VAL A 75 -7.12 17.63 -2.97
N GLY A 76 -8.08 16.88 -3.52
CA GLY A 76 -8.82 17.20 -4.74
C GLY A 76 -10.24 16.68 -4.66
#